data_AF-A0AAN6XEZ8-F1
#
_entry.id   AF-A0AAN6XEZ8-F1
#
_cell.length_a   1.000
_cell.length_b   1.000
_cell.length_c   1.000
_cell.angle_alpha   90.00
_cell.angle_beta   90.00
_cell.angle_gamma   90.00
#
_symmetry.space_group_name_H-M   'P 1'
#
loop_
_entity.id
_entity.type
_entity.pdbx_description
1 polymer ?
#
loop_
_entity_poly.entity_id
_entity_poly.type
_entity_poly.pdbx_seq_one_letter_code
_entity_poly.pdbx_strand_id
1 'polypeptide(L)'
;MSYNPYNQGPSAEAGYGGGYGQPEQHEMQSYGQQYGQPYGGQSYGQQPSGAPQQQPYDPPQQQYGSSASVLTQGQFLERVSAIRQEIQALGQIIRRVESLHHAALSSTDGQAQAELDAEVARSQLKNTAIKDQIQSLKTDTERTTDGTFPLKKRQFESLNTDFKETIQKFLQEEQAYRQRYREQIMRQYRIVNENATEAELQQAADANWGDEGIFQTALRSNRSGRASEVLGNVRARHNDMVKIERSINELVDLLDILNQQIVQQGNIIEDVAQKAEQTTDHLGNANTQIQTAVKSARNRRKLKWWCLGISILILIIIAVGVGVGVAVVNRNASNNSGGGGGQ
;
A
#
# COMPACT_ATOMS: atom_id res chain seq x y z
N MET A 1 -44.87 20.89 -54.64
CA MET A 1 -43.62 21.11 -53.89
C MET A 1 -43.36 19.90 -53.01
N SER A 2 -42.36 19.08 -53.34
CA SER A 2 -41.55 18.33 -52.36
C SER A 2 -40.38 17.70 -53.11
N TYR A 3 -39.16 18.00 -52.66
CA TYR A 3 -37.88 17.54 -53.19
C TYR A 3 -37.53 16.17 -52.60
N ASN A 4 -36.96 15.27 -53.40
CA ASN A 4 -36.35 14.02 -52.94
C ASN A 4 -34.85 14.01 -53.33
N PRO A 5 -33.91 14.16 -52.38
CA PRO A 5 -32.49 14.24 -52.72
C PRO A 5 -31.71 12.97 -52.33
N TYR A 6 -30.71 12.67 -53.17
CA TYR A 6 -29.62 11.68 -53.03
C TYR A 6 -29.86 10.27 -53.56
N ASN A 7 -29.77 10.22 -54.89
CA ASN A 7 -29.33 9.10 -55.70
C ASN A 7 -27.80 9.25 -55.95
N GLN A 8 -27.12 8.11 -56.13
CA GLN A 8 -25.82 7.90 -56.81
C GLN A 8 -24.52 7.96 -55.97
N GLY A 9 -23.97 6.76 -55.72
CA GLY A 9 -22.52 6.49 -55.69
C GLY A 9 -21.90 6.58 -57.10
N PRO A 10 -20.62 6.23 -57.30
CA PRO A 10 -20.32 4.82 -57.55
C PRO A 10 -18.92 4.33 -57.12
N SER A 11 -18.74 3.05 -57.41
CA SER A 11 -17.64 2.11 -57.16
C SER A 11 -16.41 2.28 -58.06
N ALA A 12 -15.30 1.71 -57.55
CA ALA A 12 -14.30 0.88 -58.24
C ALA A 12 -13.19 1.48 -59.13
N GLU A 13 -12.01 0.87 -58.94
CA GLU A 13 -11.08 0.32 -59.95
C GLU A 13 -9.70 0.98 -60.17
N ALA A 14 -8.69 0.16 -59.85
CA ALA A 14 -7.39 -0.07 -60.50
C ALA A 14 -6.51 1.07 -61.05
N GLY A 15 -5.23 1.02 -60.66
CA GLY A 15 -4.17 0.71 -61.63
C GLY A 15 -3.06 1.74 -61.86
N TYR A 16 -1.82 1.22 -61.75
CA TYR A 16 -0.57 1.58 -62.44
C TYR A 16 0.24 2.84 -62.09
N GLY A 17 1.55 2.58 -61.95
CA GLY A 17 2.56 3.30 -62.73
C GLY A 17 3.53 4.13 -61.92
N GLY A 18 4.83 3.81 -61.99
CA GLY A 18 5.89 4.51 -61.28
C GLY A 18 6.44 5.73 -62.02
N GLY A 19 7.34 6.46 -61.35
CA GLY A 19 8.27 7.38 -62.00
C GLY A 19 8.52 8.73 -61.32
N TYR A 20 9.72 8.86 -60.76
CA TYR A 20 10.59 10.05 -60.68
C TYR A 20 10.27 11.21 -59.70
N GLY A 21 11.25 11.53 -58.84
CA GLY A 21 11.47 12.90 -58.36
C GLY A 21 11.97 13.06 -56.91
N GLN A 22 13.30 13.19 -56.73
CA GLN A 22 14.03 13.91 -55.65
C GLN A 22 13.79 13.59 -54.16
N PRO A 23 14.86 13.25 -53.40
CA PRO A 23 14.89 13.43 -51.95
C PRO A 23 15.68 14.69 -51.53
N GLU A 24 15.01 15.52 -50.72
CA GLU A 24 15.62 16.57 -49.90
C GLU A 24 16.38 15.98 -48.70
N GLN A 25 17.44 16.69 -48.35
CA GLN A 25 18.44 16.41 -47.33
C GLN A 25 17.90 16.72 -45.94
N HIS A 26 18.06 15.81 -44.96
CA HIS A 26 18.18 16.18 -43.55
C HIS A 26 19.20 15.23 -42.88
N GLU A 27 20.26 15.83 -42.35
CA GLU A 27 21.41 15.21 -41.71
C GLU A 27 21.06 14.55 -40.36
N MET A 28 21.47 13.29 -40.18
CA MET A 28 21.67 12.67 -38.87
C MET A 28 23.15 12.75 -38.49
N GLN A 29 23.44 13.33 -37.32
CA GLN A 29 24.79 13.27 -36.73
C GLN A 29 25.06 11.92 -36.09
N SER A 30 26.18 11.32 -36.49
CA SER A 30 26.71 10.02 -36.07
C SER A 30 27.77 10.17 -34.98
N TYR A 31 27.73 9.28 -33.98
CA TYR A 31 28.77 9.13 -32.96
C TYR A 31 29.94 8.30 -33.50
N GLY A 32 31.16 8.84 -33.42
CA GLY A 32 32.40 8.14 -33.75
C GLY A 32 33.47 8.30 -32.66
N GLN A 33 33.84 7.18 -32.04
CA GLN A 33 35.10 6.98 -31.30
C GLN A 33 36.33 7.12 -32.21
N GLN A 34 37.52 7.47 -31.68
CA GLN A 34 38.84 6.84 -31.99
C GLN A 34 40.03 7.55 -31.28
N TYR A 35 40.67 6.85 -30.33
CA TYR A 35 42.09 6.71 -29.93
C TYR A 35 43.18 7.81 -30.14
N GLY A 36 44.06 7.95 -29.11
CA GLY A 36 45.53 7.97 -29.29
C GLY A 36 46.33 9.18 -28.75
N GLN A 37 47.06 9.00 -27.64
CA GLN A 37 48.17 9.88 -27.21
C GLN A 37 49.53 9.34 -27.67
N PRO A 38 50.53 10.21 -27.87
CA PRO A 38 51.91 9.85 -27.55
C PRO A 38 52.66 10.89 -26.68
N TYR A 39 53.69 10.36 -26.01
CA TYR A 39 54.61 10.98 -25.06
C TYR A 39 55.75 11.79 -25.71
N GLY A 40 56.27 12.80 -24.99
CA GLY A 40 57.71 13.09 -24.89
C GLY A 40 58.23 14.42 -25.47
N GLY A 41 59.00 15.17 -24.65
CA GLY A 41 59.95 16.20 -25.14
C GLY A 41 60.31 17.32 -24.15
N GLN A 42 61.45 17.20 -23.45
CA GLN A 42 62.13 18.26 -22.68
C GLN A 42 62.80 19.30 -23.60
N SER A 43 62.85 20.57 -23.19
CA SER A 43 63.95 21.49 -23.54
C SER A 43 64.09 22.65 -22.55
N TYR A 44 65.33 23.12 -22.39
CA TYR A 44 65.88 24.02 -21.38
C TYR A 44 65.75 25.53 -21.76
N GLY A 45 65.72 26.41 -20.74
CA GLY A 45 66.50 27.66 -20.79
C GLY A 45 65.85 28.96 -20.29
N GLN A 46 66.54 29.53 -19.29
CA GLN A 46 66.72 30.97 -18.98
C GLN A 46 65.71 31.76 -18.11
N GLN A 47 66.20 32.04 -16.90
CA GLN A 47 65.91 33.15 -15.98
C GLN A 47 66.43 34.49 -16.55
N PRO A 48 65.94 35.66 -16.09
CA PRO A 48 66.53 36.24 -14.88
C PRO A 48 65.59 37.01 -13.92
N SER A 49 65.90 36.85 -12.64
CA SER A 49 66.06 37.86 -11.57
C SER A 49 64.99 38.96 -11.35
N GLY A 50 64.31 38.86 -10.20
CA GLY A 50 63.69 40.00 -9.52
C GLY A 50 62.83 39.59 -8.32
N ALA A 51 63.39 39.65 -7.11
CA ALA A 51 62.66 39.66 -5.83
C ALA A 51 63.08 40.96 -5.09
N PRO A 52 62.20 41.66 -4.34
CA PRO A 52 61.55 41.13 -3.12
C PRO A 52 60.06 41.60 -3.01
N GLN A 53 59.16 41.20 -2.11
CA GLN A 53 59.18 40.79 -0.70
C GLN A 53 58.02 39.81 -0.41
N GLN A 54 58.16 39.05 0.67
CA GLN A 54 57.24 38.01 1.13
C GLN A 54 56.02 38.62 1.84
N GLN A 55 54.80 38.33 1.36
CA GLN A 55 53.59 38.35 2.19
C GLN A 55 53.34 36.93 2.71
N PRO A 56 52.89 36.75 3.97
CA PRO A 56 52.47 35.44 4.47
C PRO A 56 51.30 34.93 3.62
N TYR A 57 51.52 33.83 2.91
CA TYR A 57 50.47 33.12 2.20
C TYR A 57 49.72 32.27 3.23
N ASP A 58 48.55 32.73 3.67
CA ASP A 58 47.57 31.83 4.29
C ASP A 58 47.15 30.81 3.22
N PRO A 59 47.34 29.49 3.44
CA PRO A 59 46.83 28.52 2.49
C PRO A 59 45.31 28.70 2.40
N PRO A 60 44.72 28.73 1.19
CA PRO A 60 43.27 28.75 1.07
C PRO A 60 42.74 27.55 1.84
N GLN A 61 41.85 27.80 2.81
CA GLN A 61 41.05 26.73 3.37
C GLN A 61 40.27 26.14 2.19
N GLN A 62 40.80 25.04 1.66
CA GLN A 62 40.08 24.17 0.76
C GLN A 62 38.86 23.72 1.56
N GLN A 63 37.72 24.33 1.24
CA GLN A 63 36.41 23.88 1.68
C GLN A 63 36.20 22.51 1.04
N TYR A 64 36.78 21.51 1.69
CA TYR A 64 36.67 20.11 1.35
C TYR A 64 35.23 19.68 1.57
N GLY A 65 34.58 19.30 0.49
CA GLY A 65 33.37 18.50 0.50
C GLY A 65 32.10 19.32 0.70
N SER A 66 31.36 19.50 -0.39
CA SER A 66 29.90 19.54 -0.34
C SER A 66 29.39 18.18 0.15
N SER A 67 29.62 17.86 1.44
CA SER A 67 28.77 16.91 2.14
C SER A 67 27.39 17.57 2.17
N ALA A 68 26.42 17.02 1.42
CA ALA A 68 25.04 17.50 1.42
C ALA A 68 24.63 17.85 2.86
N SER A 69 24.47 19.15 3.12
CA SER A 69 24.25 19.68 4.45
C SER A 69 22.90 19.15 4.94
N VAL A 70 22.91 18.61 6.17
CA VAL A 70 21.69 18.20 6.87
C VAL A 70 20.76 19.41 6.96
N LEU A 71 19.47 19.17 6.72
CA LEU A 71 18.45 20.22 6.75
C LEU A 71 18.45 20.91 8.12
N THR A 72 18.28 22.22 8.13
CA THR A 72 17.98 22.92 9.39
C THR A 72 16.65 22.43 9.97
N GLN A 73 16.44 22.60 11.28
CA GLN A 73 15.17 22.24 11.93
C GLN A 73 13.96 22.89 11.24
N GLY A 74 14.06 24.17 10.86
CA GLY A 74 12.97 24.89 10.18
C GLY A 74 12.62 24.25 8.83
N GLN A 75 13.62 24.04 7.97
CA GLN A 75 13.42 23.41 6.66
C GLN A 75 12.89 21.97 6.78
N PHE A 76 13.34 21.22 7.78
CA PHE A 76 12.83 19.88 8.04
C PHE A 76 11.34 19.91 8.39
N LEU A 77 10.93 20.78 9.32
CA LEU A 77 9.53 20.91 9.75
C LEU A 77 8.62 21.43 8.64
N GLU A 78 9.13 22.30 7.77
CA GLU A 78 8.40 22.75 6.58
C GLU A 78 8.11 21.59 5.63
N ARG A 79 9.11 20.75 5.34
CA ARG A 79 8.92 19.52 4.53
C ARG A 79 7.94 18.56 5.20
N VAL A 80 8.01 18.40 6.51
CA VAL A 80 7.06 17.57 7.26
C VAL A 80 5.63 18.06 7.06
N SER A 81 5.41 19.37 7.17
CA SER A 81 4.08 19.98 6.95
C SER A 81 3.58 19.74 5.53
N ALA A 82 4.43 19.93 4.52
CA ALA A 82 4.10 19.67 3.13
C ALA A 82 3.70 18.21 2.89
N ILE A 83 4.47 17.25 3.42
CA ILE A 83 4.15 15.82 3.33
C ILE A 83 2.82 15.50 4.00
N ARG A 84 2.49 16.10 5.16
CA ARG A 84 1.19 15.91 5.81
C ARG A 84 0.04 16.37 4.91
N GLN A 85 0.19 17.51 4.24
CA GLN A 85 -0.81 18.00 3.29
C GLN A 85 -0.95 17.07 2.09
N GLU A 86 0.17 16.51 1.60
CA GLU A 86 0.12 15.47 0.59
C GLU A 86 -0.64 14.24 1.10
N ILE A 87 -0.34 13.68 2.28
CA ILE A 87 -1.09 12.54 2.81
C ILE A 87 -2.60 12.84 2.89
N GLN A 88 -2.99 14.04 3.34
CA GLN A 88 -4.40 14.46 3.37
C GLN A 88 -5.04 14.51 1.97
N ALA A 89 -4.34 15.07 0.98
CA ALA A 89 -4.80 15.11 -0.40
C ALA A 89 -4.91 13.69 -1.01
N LEU A 90 -4.08 12.74 -0.58
CA LEU A 90 -4.19 11.34 -1.00
C LEU A 90 -5.48 10.73 -0.44
N GLY A 91 -5.81 11.02 0.82
CA GLY A 91 -7.10 10.63 1.41
C GLY A 91 -8.32 11.15 0.63
N GLN A 92 -8.22 12.30 -0.05
CA GLN A 92 -9.28 12.77 -0.94
C GLN A 92 -9.36 11.96 -2.24
N ILE A 93 -8.22 11.62 -2.83
CA ILE A 93 -8.15 10.78 -4.03
C ILE A 93 -8.75 9.41 -3.75
N ILE A 94 -8.40 8.79 -2.62
CA ILE A 94 -8.94 7.49 -2.20
C ILE A 94 -10.46 7.53 -2.11
N ARG A 95 -11.04 8.53 -1.45
CA ARG A 95 -12.50 8.71 -1.39
C ARG A 95 -13.14 8.87 -2.77
N ARG A 96 -12.45 9.52 -3.71
CA ARG A 96 -12.95 9.67 -5.08
C ARG A 96 -12.89 8.33 -5.82
N VAL A 97 -11.80 7.58 -5.70
CA VAL A 97 -11.67 6.21 -6.21
C VAL A 97 -12.80 5.33 -5.68
N GLU A 98 -13.08 5.36 -4.38
CA GLU A 98 -14.21 4.64 -3.78
C GLU A 98 -15.55 5.01 -4.42
N SER A 99 -15.83 6.31 -4.61
CA SER A 99 -17.08 6.77 -5.23
C SER A 99 -17.19 6.32 -6.69
N LEU A 100 -16.07 6.33 -7.42
CA LEU A 100 -16.00 5.95 -8.82
C LEU A 100 -16.12 4.44 -9.00
N HIS A 101 -15.54 3.63 -8.11
CA HIS A 101 -15.80 2.18 -8.06
C HIS A 101 -17.28 1.88 -7.84
N HIS A 102 -17.94 2.59 -6.93
CA HIS A 102 -19.38 2.42 -6.71
C HIS A 102 -20.19 2.79 -7.96
N ALA A 103 -19.89 3.94 -8.58
CA ALA A 103 -20.52 4.39 -9.81
C ALA A 103 -20.31 3.37 -10.93
N ALA A 104 -19.07 2.93 -11.15
CA ALA A 104 -18.68 1.96 -12.16
C ALA A 104 -19.38 0.62 -11.96
N LEU A 105 -19.65 0.17 -10.73
CA LEU A 105 -20.43 -1.06 -10.48
C LEU A 105 -21.93 -0.88 -10.80
N SER A 106 -22.46 0.33 -10.65
CA SER A 106 -23.89 0.64 -10.80
C SER A 106 -24.30 0.98 -12.24
N SER A 107 -23.38 1.51 -13.04
CA SER A 107 -23.63 1.92 -14.42
C SER A 107 -22.66 1.21 -15.38
N THR A 108 -23.07 1.08 -16.64
CA THR A 108 -22.18 0.72 -17.76
C THR A 108 -21.56 1.97 -18.40
N ASP A 109 -21.48 3.07 -17.66
CA ASP A 109 -20.96 4.34 -18.16
C ASP A 109 -19.43 4.30 -18.27
N GLY A 110 -18.92 4.39 -19.50
CA GLY A 110 -17.49 4.43 -19.77
C GLY A 110 -16.79 5.67 -19.22
N GLN A 111 -17.52 6.76 -18.95
CA GLN A 111 -16.94 7.98 -18.38
C GLN A 111 -16.47 7.77 -16.95
N ALA A 112 -17.30 7.13 -16.11
CA ALA A 112 -16.94 6.81 -14.73
C ALA A 112 -15.69 5.90 -14.67
N GLN A 113 -15.56 4.96 -15.61
CA GLN A 113 -14.39 4.08 -15.68
C GLN A 113 -13.11 4.84 -16.10
N ALA A 114 -13.21 5.76 -17.06
CA ALA A 114 -12.07 6.58 -17.46
C ALA A 114 -11.61 7.51 -16.34
N GLU A 115 -12.54 8.11 -15.59
CA GLU A 115 -12.22 8.90 -14.40
C GLU A 115 -11.60 8.05 -13.29
N LEU A 116 -12.10 6.82 -13.08
CA LEU A 116 -11.53 5.88 -12.12
C LEU A 116 -10.08 5.57 -12.45
N ASP A 117 -9.79 5.20 -13.69
CA ASP A 117 -8.44 4.90 -14.15
C ASP A 117 -7.49 6.11 -13.94
N ALA A 118 -7.97 7.33 -14.18
CA ALA A 118 -7.20 8.55 -13.98
C ALA A 118 -6.92 8.83 -12.49
N GLU A 119 -7.89 8.67 -11.59
CA GLU A 119 -7.69 8.89 -10.15
C GLU A 119 -6.84 7.78 -9.52
N VAL A 120 -6.94 6.53 -10.00
CA VAL A 120 -6.02 5.45 -9.59
C VAL A 120 -4.58 5.79 -9.99
N ALA A 121 -4.34 6.19 -11.25
CA ALA A 121 -3.00 6.60 -11.69
C ALA A 121 -2.46 7.79 -10.88
N ARG A 122 -3.33 8.76 -10.57
CA ARG A 122 -2.98 9.90 -9.70
C ARG A 122 -2.62 9.45 -8.29
N SER A 123 -3.32 8.46 -7.75
CA SER A 123 -3.01 7.88 -6.43
C SER A 123 -1.62 7.23 -6.42
N GLN A 124 -1.25 6.48 -7.48
CA GLN A 124 0.05 5.82 -7.61
C GLN A 124 1.22 6.83 -7.67
N LEU A 125 1.08 7.88 -8.47
CA LEU A 125 2.07 8.97 -8.55
C LEU A 125 2.29 9.61 -7.18
N LYS A 126 1.20 9.83 -6.46
CA LYS A 126 1.23 10.49 -5.16
C LYS A 126 1.77 9.58 -4.06
N ASN A 127 1.44 8.29 -4.10
CA ASN A 127 2.02 7.28 -3.24
C ASN A 127 3.55 7.25 -3.38
N THR A 128 4.03 7.26 -4.63
CA THR A 128 5.48 7.27 -4.94
C THR A 128 6.14 8.54 -4.44
N ALA A 129 5.55 9.72 -4.71
CA ALA A 129 6.07 11.00 -4.27
C ALA A 129 6.17 11.09 -2.73
N ILE A 130 5.11 10.74 -2.01
CA ILE A 130 5.09 10.75 -0.54
C ILE A 130 6.13 9.78 0.02
N LYS A 131 6.21 8.56 -0.51
CA LYS A 131 7.21 7.56 -0.11
C LYS A 131 8.64 8.09 -0.27
N ASP A 132 8.96 8.69 -1.42
CA ASP A 132 10.31 9.19 -1.69
C ASP A 132 10.66 10.42 -0.82
N GLN A 133 9.68 11.29 -0.55
CA GLN A 133 9.85 12.41 0.38
C GLN A 133 10.10 11.91 1.82
N ILE A 134 9.35 10.91 2.28
CA ILE A 134 9.53 10.27 3.58
C ILE A 134 10.91 9.61 3.65
N GLN A 135 11.35 8.90 2.61
CA GLN A 135 12.71 8.33 2.53
C GLN A 135 13.80 9.40 2.58
N SER A 136 13.57 10.57 1.97
CA SER A 136 14.47 11.71 2.05
C SER A 136 14.59 12.25 3.49
N LEU A 137 13.48 12.38 4.20
CA LEU A 137 13.48 12.77 5.62
C LEU A 137 14.16 11.74 6.52
N LYS A 138 13.99 10.44 6.23
CA LYS A 138 14.72 9.36 6.91
C LYS A 138 16.22 9.57 6.77
N THR A 139 16.68 9.74 5.53
CA THR A 139 18.10 9.91 5.21
C THR A 139 18.67 11.18 5.87
N ASP A 140 17.93 12.28 5.87
CA ASP A 140 18.32 13.52 6.57
C ASP A 140 18.44 13.30 8.08
N THR A 141 17.47 12.60 8.66
CA THR A 141 17.45 12.26 10.08
C THR A 141 18.66 11.39 10.45
N GLU A 142 18.97 10.36 9.68
CA GLU A 142 20.11 9.45 9.91
C GLU A 142 21.47 10.18 9.83
N ARG A 143 21.55 11.26 9.05
CA ARG A 143 22.74 12.12 8.94
C ARG A 143 22.82 13.18 10.03
N THR A 144 21.73 13.44 10.76
CA THR A 144 21.67 14.47 11.79
C THR A 144 22.39 14.00 13.05
N THR A 145 23.48 14.68 13.44
CA THR A 145 24.27 14.37 14.64
C THR A 145 24.14 15.42 15.75
N ASP A 146 23.33 16.46 15.54
CA ASP A 146 23.12 17.54 16.49
C ASP A 146 21.92 17.27 17.42
N GLY A 147 21.62 18.24 18.30
CA GLY A 147 20.51 18.15 19.25
C GLY A 147 19.10 18.09 18.62
N THR A 148 18.97 18.27 17.29
CA THR A 148 17.69 18.21 16.58
C THR A 148 17.30 16.78 16.19
N PHE A 149 18.23 15.82 16.25
CA PHE A 149 17.99 14.42 15.88
C PHE A 149 16.71 13.80 16.51
N PRO A 150 16.46 13.90 17.84
CA PRO A 150 15.28 13.29 18.45
C PRO A 150 13.95 13.91 18.00
N LEU A 151 13.97 15.18 17.60
CA LEU A 151 12.80 15.85 17.02
C LEU A 151 12.55 15.31 15.61
N LYS A 152 13.58 15.33 14.76
CA LYS A 152 13.46 14.88 13.37
C LYS A 152 13.02 13.42 13.27
N LYS A 153 13.61 12.55 14.08
CA LYS A 153 13.23 11.13 14.18
C LYS A 153 11.75 10.96 14.50
N ARG A 154 11.24 11.59 15.56
CA ARG A 154 9.82 11.50 15.95
C ARG A 154 8.88 12.00 14.86
N GLN A 155 9.23 13.08 14.18
CA GLN A 155 8.41 13.66 13.12
C GLN A 155 8.35 12.76 11.89
N PHE A 156 9.49 12.24 11.46
CA PHE A 156 9.56 11.28 10.36
C PHE A 156 8.81 9.97 10.69
N GLU A 157 8.99 9.40 11.88
CA GLU A 157 8.28 8.18 12.30
C GLU A 157 6.76 8.39 12.37
N SER A 158 6.31 9.54 12.86
CA SER A 158 4.90 9.92 12.85
C SER A 158 4.35 10.03 11.43
N LEU A 159 5.05 10.69 10.51
CA LEU A 159 4.66 10.76 9.10
C LEU A 159 4.54 9.39 8.45
N ASN A 160 5.54 8.53 8.68
CA ASN A 160 5.55 7.17 8.14
C ASN A 160 4.35 6.36 8.65
N THR A 161 4.00 6.52 9.93
CA THR A 161 2.82 5.90 10.54
C THR A 161 1.52 6.44 9.92
N ASP A 162 1.36 7.75 9.81
CA ASP A 162 0.16 8.39 9.22
C ASP A 162 -0.05 7.97 7.76
N PHE A 163 1.04 7.88 7.00
CA PHE A 163 1.00 7.42 5.61
C PHE A 163 0.64 5.93 5.52
N LYS A 164 1.29 5.09 6.33
CA LYS A 164 0.96 3.66 6.44
C LYS A 164 -0.51 3.43 6.75
N GLU A 165 -1.08 4.14 7.73
CA GLU A 165 -2.51 4.04 8.06
C GLU A 165 -3.41 4.43 6.88
N THR A 166 -3.01 5.43 6.10
CA THR A 166 -3.74 5.85 4.90
C THR A 166 -3.72 4.78 3.82
N ILE A 167 -2.55 4.17 3.56
CA ILE A 167 -2.40 3.07 2.61
C ILE A 167 -3.16 1.82 3.07
N GLN A 168 -3.14 1.50 4.37
CA GLN A 168 -3.90 0.38 4.90
C GLN A 168 -5.42 0.53 4.70
N LYS A 169 -5.95 1.75 4.88
CA LYS A 169 -7.36 2.04 4.57
C LYS A 169 -7.64 1.85 3.08
N PHE A 170 -6.78 2.37 2.21
CA PHE A 170 -6.95 2.20 0.77
C PHE A 170 -6.95 0.72 0.36
N LEU A 171 -6.01 -0.06 0.90
CA LEU A 171 -5.94 -1.51 0.68
C LEU A 171 -7.23 -2.24 1.08
N GLN A 172 -7.81 -1.88 2.23
CA GLN A 172 -9.08 -2.47 2.70
C GLN A 172 -10.23 -2.17 1.73
N GLU A 173 -10.30 -0.94 1.21
CA GLU A 173 -11.34 -0.54 0.25
C GLU A 173 -11.18 -1.26 -1.09
N GLU A 174 -9.96 -1.34 -1.63
CA GLU A 174 -9.67 -2.09 -2.86
C GLU A 174 -10.02 -3.58 -2.71
N GLN A 175 -9.70 -4.20 -1.56
CA GLN A 175 -10.10 -5.58 -1.27
C GLN A 175 -11.62 -5.76 -1.22
N ALA A 176 -12.34 -4.80 -0.61
CA ALA A 176 -13.79 -4.82 -0.56
C ALA A 176 -14.40 -4.69 -1.96
N TYR A 177 -13.85 -3.83 -2.82
CA TYR A 177 -14.30 -3.68 -4.20
C TYR A 177 -13.97 -4.90 -5.06
N ARG A 178 -12.79 -5.49 -4.93
CA ARG A 178 -12.45 -6.78 -5.58
C ARG A 178 -13.54 -7.82 -5.33
N GLN A 179 -13.98 -7.96 -4.08
CA GLN A 179 -15.05 -8.89 -3.72
C GLN A 179 -16.39 -8.54 -4.37
N ARG A 180 -16.76 -7.26 -4.44
CA ARG A 180 -17.99 -6.81 -5.10
C ARG A 180 -17.97 -7.07 -6.61
N TYR A 181 -16.83 -6.82 -7.27
CA TYR A 181 -16.65 -7.14 -8.69
C TYR A 181 -16.76 -8.64 -8.95
N ARG A 182 -16.11 -9.46 -8.11
CA ARG A 182 -16.23 -10.92 -8.13
C ARG A 182 -17.69 -11.38 -8.04
N GLU A 183 -18.46 -10.82 -7.11
CA GLU A 183 -19.89 -11.13 -6.98
C GLU A 183 -20.72 -10.71 -8.20
N GLN A 184 -20.41 -9.58 -8.82
CA GLN A 184 -21.10 -9.16 -10.05
C GLN A 184 -20.80 -10.10 -11.20
N ILE A 185 -19.56 -10.57 -11.34
CA ILE A 185 -19.19 -11.57 -12.35
C ILE A 185 -20.02 -12.84 -12.15
N MET A 186 -20.11 -13.36 -10.92
CA MET A 186 -20.92 -14.55 -10.61
C MET A 186 -22.40 -14.35 -10.99
N ARG A 187 -22.98 -13.20 -10.62
CA ARG A 187 -24.38 -12.88 -10.92
C ARG A 187 -24.63 -12.82 -12.43
N GLN A 188 -23.76 -12.15 -13.18
CA GLN A 188 -23.88 -12.02 -14.63
C GLN A 188 -23.70 -13.37 -15.33
N TYR A 189 -22.70 -14.15 -14.91
CA TYR A 189 -22.48 -15.48 -15.47
C TYR A 189 -23.68 -16.42 -15.23
N ARG A 190 -24.34 -16.33 -14.06
CA ARG A 190 -25.56 -17.09 -13.75
C ARG A 190 -26.76 -16.73 -14.62
N ILE A 191 -26.87 -15.48 -15.10
CA ILE A 191 -27.94 -15.07 -16.02
C ILE A 191 -27.87 -15.84 -17.35
N VAL A 192 -26.65 -16.19 -17.79
CA VAL A 192 -26.42 -16.94 -19.02
C VAL A 192 -26.46 -18.45 -18.76
N ASN A 193 -25.98 -18.88 -17.59
CA ASN A 193 -25.92 -20.28 -17.19
C ASN A 193 -26.83 -20.50 -15.97
N GLU A 194 -28.14 -20.59 -16.21
CA GLU A 194 -29.15 -20.67 -15.14
C GLU A 194 -28.98 -21.87 -14.19
N ASN A 195 -28.42 -22.97 -14.71
CA ASN A 195 -28.19 -24.21 -13.97
C ASN A 195 -26.78 -24.33 -13.38
N ALA A 196 -25.95 -23.28 -13.45
CA ALA A 196 -24.59 -23.31 -12.91
C ALA A 196 -24.60 -23.52 -11.39
N THR A 197 -23.78 -24.47 -10.94
CA THR A 197 -23.52 -24.75 -9.53
C THR A 197 -22.68 -23.65 -8.89
N GLU A 198 -22.73 -23.52 -7.56
CA GLU A 198 -21.93 -22.52 -6.83
C GLU A 198 -20.42 -22.66 -7.11
N ALA A 199 -19.92 -23.89 -7.25
CA ALA A 199 -18.54 -24.17 -7.59
C ALA A 199 -18.17 -23.64 -9.00
N GLU A 200 -19.06 -23.83 -9.98
CA GLU A 200 -18.89 -23.28 -11.33
C GLU A 200 -18.96 -21.75 -11.34
N LEU A 201 -19.81 -21.14 -10.51
CA LEU A 201 -19.86 -19.67 -10.36
C LEU A 201 -18.56 -19.12 -9.78
N GLN A 202 -18.00 -19.77 -8.75
CA GLN A 202 -16.71 -19.36 -8.19
C GLN A 202 -15.59 -19.52 -9.20
N GLN A 203 -15.53 -20.65 -9.90
CA GLN A 203 -14.56 -20.88 -10.97
C GLN A 203 -14.70 -19.84 -12.08
N ALA A 204 -15.93 -19.48 -12.45
CA ALA A 204 -16.20 -18.41 -13.41
C ALA A 204 -15.69 -17.06 -12.88
N ALA A 205 -15.83 -16.76 -11.59
CA ALA A 205 -15.33 -15.50 -11.04
C ALA A 205 -13.79 -15.42 -10.99
N ASP A 206 -13.12 -16.56 -10.84
CA ASP A 206 -11.66 -16.69 -10.88
C ASP A 206 -11.10 -16.88 -12.29
N ALA A 207 -11.94 -17.17 -13.28
CA ALA A 207 -11.51 -17.46 -14.63
C ALA A 207 -10.88 -16.22 -15.27
N ASN A 208 -9.83 -16.43 -16.07
CA ASN A 208 -9.20 -15.37 -16.85
C ASN A 208 -10.07 -15.02 -18.07
N TRP A 209 -11.11 -14.19 -17.88
CA TRP A 209 -11.97 -13.72 -18.97
C TRP A 209 -11.26 -12.81 -19.97
N GLY A 210 -10.05 -12.36 -19.66
CA GLY A 210 -9.16 -11.70 -20.61
C GLY A 210 -8.74 -12.63 -21.76
N ASP A 211 -8.65 -13.94 -21.49
CA ASP A 211 -8.32 -14.95 -22.48
C ASP A 211 -9.45 -15.15 -23.49
N GLU A 212 -9.13 -14.94 -24.76
CA GLU A 212 -10.09 -15.08 -25.85
C GLU A 212 -10.56 -16.54 -26.01
N GLY A 213 -9.71 -17.52 -25.68
CA GLY A 213 -10.07 -18.94 -25.72
C GLY A 213 -11.19 -19.30 -24.75
N ILE A 214 -11.07 -18.86 -23.49
CA ILE A 214 -12.10 -19.04 -22.44
C ILE A 214 -13.40 -18.32 -22.84
N PHE A 215 -13.30 -17.08 -23.30
CA PHE A 215 -14.47 -16.28 -23.70
C PHE A 215 -15.24 -16.93 -24.86
N GLN A 216 -14.54 -17.35 -25.92
CA GLN A 216 -15.16 -18.01 -27.07
C GLN A 216 -15.76 -19.37 -26.71
N THR A 217 -15.17 -20.09 -25.76
CA THR A 217 -15.71 -21.36 -25.25
C THR A 217 -17.03 -21.14 -24.52
N ALA A 218 -17.10 -20.14 -23.63
CA ALA A 218 -18.33 -19.75 -22.94
C ALA A 218 -19.43 -19.25 -23.89
N LEU A 219 -19.05 -18.59 -24.99
CA LEU A 219 -19.99 -18.12 -26.01
C LEU A 219 -20.54 -19.26 -26.88
N ARG A 220 -19.71 -20.28 -27.16
CA ARG A 220 -20.14 -21.47 -27.92
C ARG A 220 -21.17 -22.30 -27.17
N SER A 221 -21.04 -22.42 -25.85
CA SER A 221 -22.02 -23.12 -25.01
C SER A 221 -23.35 -22.35 -24.90
N ASN A 222 -23.35 -21.04 -25.14
CA ASN A 222 -24.53 -20.20 -25.04
C ASN A 222 -24.60 -19.19 -26.21
N ARG A 223 -25.13 -19.65 -27.35
CA ARG A 223 -25.11 -18.94 -28.64
C ARG A 223 -26.16 -17.83 -28.82
N SER A 224 -26.87 -17.43 -27.76
CA SER A 224 -27.91 -16.39 -27.87
C SER A 224 -27.28 -14.99 -27.91
N GLY A 225 -27.87 -14.03 -28.64
CA GLY A 225 -27.38 -12.65 -28.67
C GLY A 225 -27.34 -11.99 -27.28
N ARG A 226 -28.27 -12.39 -26.41
CA ARG A 226 -28.31 -11.98 -25.00
C ARG A 226 -27.15 -12.56 -24.18
N ALA A 227 -26.67 -13.76 -24.51
CA ALA A 227 -25.49 -14.34 -23.87
C ALA A 227 -24.20 -13.60 -24.26
N SER A 228 -24.05 -13.19 -25.52
CA SER A 228 -22.89 -12.40 -25.97
C SER A 228 -22.74 -11.10 -25.19
N GLU A 229 -23.84 -10.37 -24.98
CA GLU A 229 -23.84 -9.11 -24.24
C GLU A 229 -23.46 -9.30 -22.77
N VAL A 230 -24.08 -10.28 -22.10
CA VAL A 230 -23.81 -10.54 -20.68
C VAL A 230 -22.39 -11.06 -20.46
N LEU A 231 -21.89 -11.96 -21.31
CA LEU A 231 -20.50 -12.41 -21.23
C LEU A 231 -19.51 -11.27 -21.54
N GLY A 232 -19.86 -10.34 -22.44
CA GLY A 232 -19.08 -9.13 -22.67
C GLY A 232 -18.97 -8.27 -21.41
N ASN A 233 -20.06 -8.11 -20.67
CA ASN A 233 -20.05 -7.41 -19.38
C ASN A 233 -19.22 -8.16 -18.32
N VAL A 234 -19.29 -9.49 -18.27
CA VAL A 234 -18.44 -10.32 -17.40
C VAL A 234 -16.97 -10.05 -17.70
N ARG A 235 -16.58 -10.03 -18.97
CA ARG A 235 -15.21 -9.72 -19.40
C ARG A 235 -14.78 -8.31 -18.98
N ALA A 236 -15.64 -7.32 -19.15
CA ALA A 236 -15.37 -5.96 -18.71
C ALA A 236 -15.13 -5.89 -17.19
N ARG A 237 -16.00 -6.52 -16.39
CA ARG A 237 -15.86 -6.58 -14.91
C ARG A 237 -14.63 -7.34 -14.46
N HIS A 238 -14.25 -8.39 -15.18
CA HIS A 238 -13.02 -9.10 -14.90
C HIS A 238 -11.79 -8.22 -15.16
N ASN A 239 -11.76 -7.47 -16.26
CA ASN A 239 -10.68 -6.52 -16.53
C ASN A 239 -10.58 -5.45 -15.44
N ASP A 240 -11.71 -4.93 -14.94
CA ASP A 240 -11.73 -4.00 -13.81
C ASP A 240 -11.17 -4.65 -12.52
N MET A 241 -11.57 -5.89 -12.24
CA MET A 241 -11.06 -6.67 -11.09
C MET A 241 -9.53 -6.88 -11.16
N VAL A 242 -8.99 -7.16 -12.34
CA VAL A 242 -7.53 -7.30 -12.55
C VAL A 242 -6.80 -5.99 -12.25
N LYS A 243 -7.38 -4.83 -12.59
CA LYS A 243 -6.78 -3.53 -12.23
C LYS A 243 -6.75 -3.33 -10.71
N ILE A 244 -7.83 -3.71 -10.02
CA ILE A 244 -7.90 -3.69 -8.55
C ILE A 244 -6.80 -4.59 -7.95
N GLU A 245 -6.62 -5.79 -8.48
CA GLU A 245 -5.58 -6.71 -8.01
C GLU A 245 -4.17 -6.14 -8.17
N ARG A 246 -3.89 -5.44 -9.28
CA ARG A 246 -2.62 -4.71 -9.46
C ARG A 246 -2.46 -3.61 -8.41
N SER A 247 -3.50 -2.80 -8.20
CA SER A 247 -3.51 -1.75 -7.17
C SER A 247 -3.22 -2.34 -5.77
N ILE A 248 -3.87 -3.45 -5.41
CA ILE A 248 -3.64 -4.16 -4.15
C ILE A 248 -2.17 -4.56 -4.00
N ASN A 249 -1.57 -5.16 -5.03
CA ASN A 249 -0.17 -5.59 -4.98
C ASN A 249 0.78 -4.40 -4.79
N GLU A 250 0.57 -3.31 -5.54
CA GLU A 250 1.38 -2.09 -5.39
C GLU A 250 1.26 -1.47 -3.99
N LEU A 251 0.06 -1.47 -3.40
CA LEU A 251 -0.16 -0.98 -2.04
C LEU A 251 0.50 -1.87 -0.99
N VAL A 252 0.51 -3.20 -1.19
CA VAL A 252 1.21 -4.15 -0.31
C VAL A 252 2.73 -3.93 -0.38
N ASP A 253 3.29 -3.84 -1.59
CA ASP A 253 4.72 -3.55 -1.78
C ASP A 253 5.12 -2.23 -1.09
N LEU A 254 4.28 -1.21 -1.22
CA LEU A 254 4.48 0.06 -0.54
C LEU A 254 4.44 -0.08 0.99
N LEU A 255 3.49 -0.83 1.56
CA LEU A 255 3.43 -1.06 3.01
C LEU A 255 4.70 -1.74 3.52
N ASP A 256 5.25 -2.69 2.77
CA ASP A 256 6.50 -3.37 3.13
C ASP A 256 7.68 -2.41 3.15
N ILE A 257 7.78 -1.51 2.15
CA ILE A 257 8.78 -0.44 2.14
C ILE A 257 8.64 0.47 3.38
N LEU A 258 7.42 0.91 3.70
CA LEU A 258 7.16 1.77 4.87
C LEU A 258 7.46 1.06 6.19
N ASN A 259 7.24 -0.26 6.27
CA ASN A 259 7.59 -1.06 7.45
C ASN A 259 9.11 -1.13 7.65
N GLN A 260 9.88 -1.25 6.57
CA GLN A 260 11.35 -1.28 6.62
C GLN A 260 11.95 0.08 6.97
N GLN A 261 11.25 1.18 6.71
CA GLN A 261 11.71 2.54 7.01
C GLN A 261 11.78 2.83 8.52
N ILE A 262 11.06 2.09 9.37
CA ILE A 262 11.13 2.21 10.83
C ILE A 262 12.19 1.22 11.35
N VAL A 263 13.38 1.72 11.67
CA VAL A 263 14.39 0.94 12.38
C VAL A 263 13.91 0.69 13.81
N GLN A 264 13.67 -0.58 14.17
CA GLN A 264 13.31 -1.00 15.53
C GLN A 264 14.39 -0.54 16.53
N GLN A 265 14.03 0.32 17.48
CA GLN A 265 14.71 0.37 18.78
C GLN A 265 13.80 -0.27 19.82
N GLY A 266 14.12 -1.52 20.17
CA GLY A 266 13.57 -2.22 21.35
C GLY A 266 12.11 -2.65 21.24
N ASN A 267 11.92 -3.98 21.25
CA ASN A 267 10.65 -4.72 21.35
C ASN A 267 9.87 -4.86 20.04
N ILE A 268 10.25 -5.90 19.30
CA ILE A 268 9.39 -6.92 18.68
C ILE A 268 7.89 -6.57 18.73
N ILE A 269 7.35 -6.09 17.61
CA ILE A 269 5.98 -6.47 17.22
C ILE A 269 6.14 -7.48 16.09
N GLU A 270 6.36 -8.71 16.53
CA GLU A 270 6.17 -9.94 15.79
C GLU A 270 4.67 -10.08 15.51
N ASP A 271 4.22 -9.58 14.35
CA ASP A 271 2.90 -9.93 13.79
C ASP A 271 2.67 -9.46 12.34
N VAL A 272 3.72 -9.37 11.51
CA VAL A 272 3.57 -9.02 10.08
C VAL A 272 4.10 -10.08 9.12
N ALA A 273 4.92 -11.04 9.57
CA ALA A 273 5.40 -12.13 8.71
C ALA A 273 4.41 -13.31 8.58
N GLN A 274 3.46 -13.49 9.51
CA GLN A 274 2.48 -14.59 9.46
C GLN A 274 1.21 -14.30 8.65
N LYS A 275 1.02 -13.08 8.14
CA LYS A 275 -0.18 -12.71 7.36
C LYS A 275 0.02 -12.65 5.85
N ALA A 276 1.27 -12.70 5.37
CA ALA A 276 1.54 -12.88 3.94
C ALA A 276 1.39 -14.36 3.51
N GLU A 277 1.73 -15.31 4.39
CA GLU A 277 1.68 -16.75 4.09
C GLU A 277 0.31 -17.41 4.32
N GLN A 278 -0.63 -16.72 5.01
CA GLN A 278 -2.02 -17.20 5.20
C GLN A 278 -3.02 -16.62 4.20
N THR A 279 -2.58 -15.78 3.26
CA THR A 279 -3.48 -15.16 2.26
C THR A 279 -3.70 -16.05 1.04
N THR A 280 -3.02 -17.19 0.93
CA THR A 280 -3.19 -18.15 -0.18
C THR A 280 -4.06 -19.37 0.12
N ASP A 281 -4.30 -19.73 1.40
CA ASP A 281 -4.93 -21.02 1.75
C ASP A 281 -6.29 -20.97 2.47
N HIS A 282 -6.95 -19.80 2.52
CA HIS A 282 -8.30 -19.68 3.09
C HIS A 282 -9.34 -19.13 2.10
N LEU A 283 -9.39 -19.74 0.92
CA LEU A 283 -10.47 -19.56 -0.07
C LEU A 283 -11.78 -20.33 0.28
N GLY A 284 -11.87 -20.94 1.47
CA GLY A 284 -12.93 -21.93 1.76
C GLY A 284 -14.13 -21.49 2.60
N ASN A 285 -14.07 -20.42 3.40
CA ASN A 285 -15.13 -20.18 4.42
C ASN A 285 -15.42 -18.70 4.74
N ALA A 286 -15.53 -17.86 3.71
CA ALA A 286 -15.88 -16.45 3.88
C ALA A 286 -17.39 -16.18 4.16
N ASN A 287 -18.24 -17.22 4.29
CA ASN A 287 -19.69 -17.03 4.44
C ASN A 287 -20.29 -17.48 5.79
N THR A 288 -19.48 -17.74 6.84
CA THR A 288 -20.01 -18.09 8.18
C THR A 288 -19.37 -17.34 9.36
N GLN A 289 -18.73 -16.18 9.15
CA GLN A 289 -18.23 -15.35 10.26
C GLN A 289 -18.61 -13.86 10.22
N ILE A 290 -19.65 -13.49 9.48
CA ILE A 290 -20.28 -12.15 9.63
C ILE A 290 -21.21 -12.09 10.88
N GLN A 291 -21.47 -13.21 11.57
CA GLN A 291 -22.20 -13.22 12.85
C GLN A 291 -21.39 -13.59 14.10
N THR A 292 -20.05 -13.45 14.08
CA THR A 292 -19.25 -13.61 15.32
C THR A 292 -18.31 -12.45 15.61
N ALA A 293 -18.46 -11.30 14.96
CA ALA A 293 -17.65 -10.11 15.20
C ALA A 293 -18.18 -9.16 16.30
N VAL A 294 -19.23 -9.54 17.06
CA VAL A 294 -19.74 -8.74 18.21
C VAL A 294 -19.63 -9.46 19.56
N LYS A 295 -19.15 -10.71 19.63
CA LYS A 295 -19.08 -11.44 20.92
C LYS A 295 -17.69 -11.72 21.52
N SER A 296 -16.58 -11.35 20.86
CA SER A 296 -15.23 -11.61 21.40
C SER A 296 -14.57 -10.41 22.12
N ALA A 297 -15.00 -9.17 21.89
CA ALA A 297 -14.47 -8.00 22.61
C ALA A 297 -15.00 -7.86 24.06
N ARG A 298 -16.09 -8.54 24.42
CA ARG A 298 -16.70 -8.44 25.76
C ARG A 298 -16.15 -9.47 26.77
N ASN A 299 -15.41 -10.49 26.32
CA ASN A 299 -14.87 -11.52 27.22
C ASN A 299 -13.53 -11.15 27.87
N ARG A 300 -12.68 -10.31 27.23
CA ARG A 300 -11.43 -9.84 27.86
C ARG A 300 -11.66 -8.93 29.08
N ARG A 301 -12.80 -8.23 29.16
CA ARG A 301 -13.16 -7.44 30.34
C ARG A 301 -13.72 -8.28 31.49
N LYS A 302 -14.39 -9.41 31.18
CA LYS A 302 -14.91 -10.35 32.18
C LYS A 302 -13.80 -11.14 32.88
N LEU A 303 -12.71 -11.48 32.17
CA LEU A 303 -11.56 -12.19 32.74
C LEU A 303 -10.83 -11.38 33.83
N LYS A 304 -10.74 -10.05 33.68
CA LYS A 304 -10.18 -9.16 34.72
C LYS A 304 -11.02 -9.17 36.00
N TRP A 305 -12.35 -9.24 35.87
CA TRP A 305 -13.27 -9.35 37.01
C TRP A 305 -13.27 -10.74 37.64
N TRP A 306 -13.07 -11.79 36.86
CA TRP A 306 -12.94 -13.16 37.36
C TRP A 306 -11.66 -13.35 38.18
N CYS A 307 -10.50 -12.83 37.71
CA CYS A 307 -9.27 -12.82 38.51
C CYS A 307 -9.41 -12.02 39.81
N LEU A 308 -10.08 -10.86 39.77
CA LEU A 308 -10.32 -10.06 40.97
C LEU A 308 -11.23 -10.79 41.97
N GLY A 309 -12.30 -11.46 41.49
CA GLY A 309 -13.18 -12.27 42.33
C GLY A 309 -12.48 -13.47 42.98
N ILE A 310 -11.64 -14.18 42.24
CA ILE A 310 -10.86 -15.30 42.77
C ILE A 310 -9.83 -14.83 43.81
N SER A 311 -9.17 -13.68 43.59
CA SER A 311 -8.25 -13.09 44.55
C SER A 311 -8.93 -12.73 45.89
N ILE A 312 -10.11 -12.12 45.84
CA ILE A 312 -10.90 -11.80 47.04
C ILE A 312 -11.35 -13.07 47.78
N LEU A 313 -11.77 -14.11 47.05
CA LEU A 313 -12.16 -15.39 47.64
C LEU A 313 -11.00 -16.05 48.42
N ILE A 314 -9.78 -16.02 47.87
CA ILE A 314 -8.59 -16.55 48.54
C ILE A 314 -8.29 -15.77 49.83
N LEU A 315 -8.41 -14.44 49.80
CA LEU A 315 -8.23 -13.61 51.00
C LEU A 315 -9.27 -13.91 52.09
N ILE A 316 -10.52 -14.17 51.72
CA ILE A 316 -11.57 -14.57 52.67
C ILE A 316 -11.25 -15.93 53.30
N ILE A 317 -10.80 -16.91 52.51
CA ILE A 317 -10.43 -18.24 53.03
C ILE A 317 -9.27 -18.12 54.02
N ILE A 318 -8.26 -17.30 53.73
CA ILE A 318 -7.15 -17.05 54.64
C ILE A 318 -7.66 -16.37 55.93
N ALA A 319 -8.53 -15.37 55.82
CA ALA A 319 -9.10 -14.68 56.98
C ALA A 319 -9.94 -15.61 57.86
N VAL A 320 -10.75 -16.50 57.27
CA VAL A 320 -11.52 -17.50 58.03
C VAL A 320 -10.58 -18.55 58.65
N GLY A 321 -9.56 -19.01 57.93
CA GLY A 321 -8.57 -19.96 58.46
C GLY A 321 -7.82 -19.42 59.67
N VAL A 322 -7.35 -18.17 59.59
CA VAL A 322 -6.69 -17.49 60.72
C VAL A 322 -7.70 -17.22 61.85
N GLY A 323 -8.93 -16.79 61.52
CA GLY A 323 -9.97 -16.54 62.50
C GLY A 323 -10.38 -17.80 63.28
N VAL A 324 -10.56 -18.93 62.61
CA VAL A 324 -10.87 -20.22 63.24
C VAL A 324 -9.66 -20.75 64.00
N GLY A 325 -8.45 -20.63 63.46
CA GLY A 325 -7.22 -21.01 64.15
C GLY A 325 -7.05 -20.26 65.48
N VAL A 326 -7.21 -18.94 65.45
CA VAL A 326 -7.15 -18.10 66.67
C VAL A 326 -8.32 -18.41 67.61
N ALA A 327 -9.55 -18.62 67.11
CA ALA A 327 -10.70 -18.95 67.95
C ALA A 327 -10.62 -20.34 68.59
N VAL A 328 -10.06 -21.34 67.91
CA VAL A 328 -9.85 -22.69 68.45
C VAL A 328 -8.70 -22.69 69.46
N VAL A 329 -7.61 -21.96 69.19
CA VAL A 329 -6.53 -21.78 70.18
C VAL A 329 -7.05 -21.04 71.41
N ASN A 330 -7.88 -20.00 71.23
CA ASN A 330 -8.44 -19.25 72.36
C ASN A 330 -9.51 -20.06 73.11
N ARG A 331 -10.30 -20.92 72.45
CA ARG A 331 -11.21 -21.88 73.11
C ARG A 331 -10.46 -23.00 73.83
N ASN A 332 -9.34 -23.50 73.29
CA ASN A 332 -8.50 -24.47 73.98
C ASN A 332 -7.81 -23.85 75.20
N ALA A 333 -7.42 -22.57 75.13
CA ALA A 333 -6.92 -21.83 76.29
C ALA A 333 -8.00 -21.65 77.37
N SER A 334 -9.26 -21.42 76.98
CA SER A 334 -10.39 -21.32 77.92
C SER A 334 -10.90 -22.67 78.47
N ASN A 335 -10.74 -23.77 77.73
CA ASN A 335 -11.10 -25.11 78.22
C ASN A 335 -10.02 -25.74 79.12
N ASN A 336 -8.76 -25.30 79.00
CA ASN A 336 -7.66 -25.81 79.84
C ASN A 336 -7.53 -25.08 81.20
N SER A 337 -8.36 -24.07 81.46
CA SER A 337 -8.46 -23.41 82.78
C SER A 337 -9.59 -23.95 83.67
N GLY A 338 -10.24 -25.05 83.26
CA GLY A 338 -11.37 -25.67 83.97
C GLY A 338 -11.08 -27.03 84.64
N GLY A 339 -9.82 -27.43 84.82
CA GLY A 339 -9.47 -28.76 85.36
C GLY A 339 -8.38 -28.73 86.43
N GLY A 340 -8.80 -28.86 87.70
CA GLY A 340 -7.95 -29.19 88.86
C GLY A 340 -7.41 -27.98 89.61
N GLY A 341 -7.91 -27.57 90.78
CA GLY A 341 -8.75 -28.29 91.73
C GLY A 341 -7.96 -29.37 92.46
N GLY A 342 -7.60 -29.08 93.72
CA GLY A 342 -7.57 -30.14 94.74
C GLY A 342 -6.25 -30.35 95.48
N GLN A 343 -6.24 -29.75 96.68
CA GLN A 343 -5.64 -30.20 97.94
C GLN A 343 -4.12 -30.13 98.12
#